data_AF-A0A840V676-F1
#
_entry.id   AF-A0A840V676-F1
#
_cell.length_a   1.000
_cell.length_b   1.000
_cell.length_c   1.000
_cell.angle_alpha   90.00
_cell.angle_beta   90.00
_cell.angle_gamma   90.00
#
_symmetry.space_group_name_H-M   'P 1'
#
loop_
_entity.id
_entity.type
_entity.pdbx_description
1 polymer ?
#
loop_
_entity_poly.entity_id
_entity_poly.type
_entity_poly.pdbx_seq_one_letter_code
_entity_poly.pdbx_strand_id
1 'polypeptide(L)'
;MSSQDHLFANPLPAGLGTLAMACFGFGALLTGKVSHDITPILAVWLVGGFFVQIVVAVIEFRDKNLPGANVFLMFSCIFMLTGALSFSAKYYLHQAGMPYDAAIEGWLWLAITLWFFMMLPCFLKSPKILFIIGVLICIALPCIVALDFGIVAGRATIAKIGGYSLFITGILAIYLAGAISINTHFGKQILPTTAPIVQ
;
A
#
# COMPACT_ATOMS: atom_id res chain seq x y z
N MET A 1 -1.29 20.96 -32.45
CA MET A 1 -1.23 19.82 -31.49
C MET A 1 -1.72 20.38 -30.17
N SER A 2 -2.95 20.07 -29.74
CA SER A 2 -3.48 20.65 -28.50
C SER A 2 -2.72 20.04 -27.32
N SER A 3 -2.00 20.87 -26.59
CA SER A 3 -1.52 20.55 -25.25
C SER A 3 -2.67 19.93 -24.47
N GLN A 4 -2.59 18.64 -24.15
CA GLN A 4 -3.47 18.09 -23.12
C GLN A 4 -2.99 18.72 -21.81
N ASP A 5 -3.56 19.89 -21.50
CA ASP A 5 -3.31 20.56 -20.23
C ASP A 5 -3.83 19.64 -19.12
N HIS A 6 -2.91 18.96 -18.44
CA HIS A 6 -3.21 18.35 -17.17
C HIS A 6 -3.64 19.47 -16.21
N LEU A 7 -4.94 19.51 -15.91
CA LEU A 7 -5.54 20.49 -15.01
C LEU A 7 -4.98 20.39 -13.58
N PHE A 8 -4.53 19.19 -13.20
CA PHE A 8 -3.94 18.90 -11.90
C PHE A 8 -2.48 18.48 -12.05
N ALA A 9 -1.69 18.78 -11.03
CA ALA A 9 -0.34 18.24 -10.92
C ALA A 9 -0.38 16.71 -10.74
N ASN A 10 0.71 16.04 -11.14
CA ASN A 10 0.83 14.59 -10.97
C ASN A 10 0.67 14.19 -9.49
N PRO A 11 -0.36 13.41 -9.14
CA PRO A 11 -0.68 13.09 -7.75
C PRO A 11 0.14 11.91 -7.21
N LEU A 12 0.81 11.15 -8.08
CA LEU A 12 1.51 9.91 -7.77
C LEU A 12 2.54 10.05 -6.62
N PRO A 13 3.34 11.13 -6.51
CA PRO A 13 4.26 11.29 -5.38
C PRO A 13 3.57 11.27 -4.01
N ALA A 14 2.41 11.90 -3.88
CA ALA A 14 1.65 11.92 -2.63
C ALA A 14 1.09 10.53 -2.29
N GLY A 15 0.58 9.82 -3.30
CA GLY A 15 0.10 8.45 -3.16
C GLY A 15 1.20 7.48 -2.76
N LEU A 16 2.39 7.58 -3.37
CA LEU A 16 3.55 6.77 -3.04
C LEU A 16 4.14 7.09 -1.65
N GLY A 17 4.17 8.37 -1.26
CA GLY A 17 4.59 8.76 0.09
C GLY A 17 3.66 8.17 1.16
N THR A 18 2.35 8.18 0.90
CA THR A 18 1.35 7.59 1.80
C THR A 18 1.44 6.06 1.86
N LEU A 19 1.66 5.41 0.71
CA LEU A 19 1.96 3.97 0.65
C LEU A 19 3.19 3.64 1.50
N ALA A 20 4.26 4.42 1.38
CA ALA A 20 5.47 4.18 2.15
C ALA A 20 5.22 4.26 3.66
N MET A 21 4.51 5.28 4.13
CA MET A 21 4.14 5.42 5.54
C MET A 21 3.43 4.15 6.06
N ALA A 22 2.42 3.65 5.35
CA ALA A 22 1.74 2.42 5.74
C ALA A 22 2.67 1.20 5.71
N CYS A 23 3.48 1.06 4.66
CA CYS A 23 4.45 -0.03 4.54
C CYS A 23 5.44 -0.08 5.72
N PHE A 24 5.93 1.07 6.19
CA PHE A 24 6.77 1.12 7.39
C PHE A 24 6.00 0.75 8.66
N GLY A 25 4.76 1.23 8.82
CA GLY A 25 3.91 0.89 9.97
C GLY A 25 3.61 -0.61 10.07
N PHE A 26 3.10 -1.21 8.99
CA PHE A 26 2.85 -2.65 8.93
C PHE A 26 4.14 -3.47 8.98
N GLY A 27 5.22 -3.01 8.33
CA GLY A 27 6.53 -3.67 8.39
C GLY A 27 7.08 -3.76 9.81
N ALA A 28 6.97 -2.68 10.59
CA ALA A 28 7.37 -2.66 12.00
C ALA A 28 6.52 -3.59 12.85
N LEU A 29 5.20 -3.63 12.62
CA LEU A 29 4.28 -4.52 13.31
C LEU A 29 4.58 -5.99 13.02
N LEU A 30 4.68 -6.38 11.74
CA LEU A 30 4.91 -7.77 11.32
C LEU A 30 6.28 -8.30 11.74
N THR A 31 7.30 -7.44 11.76
CA THR A 31 8.64 -7.85 12.21
C THR A 31 8.81 -7.86 13.73
N GLY A 32 7.78 -7.44 14.49
CA GLY A 32 7.85 -7.34 15.96
C GLY A 32 8.78 -6.22 16.46
N LYS A 33 9.06 -5.21 15.64
CA LYS A 33 9.85 -4.03 16.04
C LYS A 33 9.08 -3.13 17.01
N VAL A 34 7.76 -3.26 17.04
CA VAL A 34 6.83 -2.58 17.96
C VAL A 34 5.84 -3.59 18.52
N SER A 35 5.29 -3.33 19.71
CA SER A 35 4.24 -4.16 20.31
C SER A 35 2.93 -4.09 19.49
N HIS A 36 2.09 -5.12 19.59
CA HIS A 36 0.74 -5.09 19.03
C HIS A 36 -0.20 -4.07 19.71
N ASP A 37 0.16 -3.59 20.90
CA ASP A 37 -0.64 -2.61 21.64
C ASP A 37 -0.71 -1.23 20.96
N ILE A 38 0.20 -0.96 20.02
CA ILE A 38 0.24 0.31 19.26
C ILE A 38 -0.74 0.35 18.09
N THR A 39 -1.51 -0.72 17.87
CA THR A 39 -2.46 -0.84 16.74
C THR A 39 -3.47 0.31 16.63
N PRO A 40 -3.98 0.94 17.72
CA PRO A 40 -4.82 2.14 17.58
C PRO A 40 -4.07 3.36 17.03
N ILE A 41 -2.78 3.51 17.35
CA ILE A 41 -1.97 4.61 16.80
C ILE A 41 -1.78 4.38 15.30
N LEU A 42 -1.44 3.16 14.88
CA LEU A 42 -1.36 2.81 13.46
C LEU A 42 -2.69 3.10 12.74
N ALA A 43 -3.83 2.77 13.35
CA ALA A 43 -5.14 3.07 12.79
C ALA A 43 -5.35 4.57 12.51
N VAL A 44 -4.97 5.47 13.44
CA VAL A 44 -5.08 6.92 13.23
C VAL A 44 -4.24 7.39 12.04
N TRP A 45 -3.02 6.87 11.89
CA TRP A 45 -2.16 7.19 10.73
C TRP A 45 -2.76 6.72 9.41
N LEU A 46 -3.37 5.52 9.40
CA LEU A 46 -4.05 4.98 8.23
C LEU A 46 -5.27 5.83 7.82
N VAL A 47 -6.02 6.41 8.78
CA VAL A 47 -7.10 7.36 8.46
C VAL A 47 -6.57 8.61 7.74
N GLY A 48 -5.42 9.13 8.16
CA GLY A 48 -4.76 10.22 7.43
C GLY A 48 -4.39 9.81 6.00
N GLY A 49 -3.85 8.60 5.83
CA GLY A 49 -3.50 8.06 4.53
C GLY A 49 -4.70 7.82 3.60
N PHE A 50 -5.86 7.44 4.14
CA PHE A 50 -7.11 7.30 3.39
C PHE A 50 -7.45 8.58 2.61
N PHE A 51 -7.45 9.74 3.27
CA PHE A 51 -7.79 11.02 2.64
C PHE A 51 -6.80 11.43 1.54
N VAL A 52 -5.51 11.14 1.69
CA VAL A 52 -4.54 11.43 0.62
C VAL A 52 -4.82 10.53 -0.59
N GLN A 53 -4.98 9.23 -0.36
CA GLN A 53 -5.13 8.26 -1.45
C GLN A 53 -6.44 8.42 -2.23
N ILE A 54 -7.53 8.85 -1.58
CA ILE A 54 -8.79 9.10 -2.31
C ILE A 54 -8.65 10.29 -3.26
N VAL A 55 -7.95 11.35 -2.85
CA VAL A 55 -7.66 12.50 -3.72
C VAL A 55 -6.79 12.08 -4.90
N VAL A 56 -5.74 11.29 -4.64
CA VAL A 56 -4.86 10.75 -5.68
C VAL A 56 -5.68 9.91 -6.68
N ALA A 57 -6.53 9.01 -6.19
CA ALA A 57 -7.36 8.17 -7.05
C ALA A 57 -8.31 8.97 -7.94
N VAL A 58 -8.95 10.02 -7.40
CA VAL A 58 -9.86 10.88 -8.17
C VAL A 58 -9.12 11.62 -9.29
N ILE A 59 -7.91 12.13 -9.02
CA ILE A 59 -7.07 12.78 -10.04
C ILE A 59 -6.63 11.77 -11.10
N GLU A 60 -6.21 10.57 -10.71
CA GLU A 60 -5.82 9.50 -11.66
C GLU A 60 -7.00 9.03 -12.54
N PHE A 61 -8.23 8.94 -12.00
CA PHE A 61 -9.43 8.68 -12.80
C PHE A 61 -9.66 9.78 -13.83
N ARG A 62 -9.44 11.05 -13.44
CA ARG A 62 -9.58 12.20 -14.33
C ARG A 62 -8.56 12.18 -15.47
N ASP A 63 -7.34 11.78 -15.16
CA ASP A 63 -6.22 11.59 -16.10
C ASP A 63 -6.32 10.29 -16.90
N LYS A 64 -7.40 9.51 -16.71
CA LYS A 64 -7.71 8.25 -17.39
C LYS A 64 -6.67 7.14 -17.14
N ASN A 65 -5.89 7.25 -16.09
CA ASN A 65 -4.99 6.19 -15.64
C ASN A 65 -5.76 5.19 -14.74
N LEU A 66 -6.60 4.35 -15.39
CA LEU A 66 -7.49 3.44 -14.68
C LEU A 66 -6.78 2.45 -13.74
N PRO A 67 -5.63 1.83 -14.10
CA PRO A 67 -4.97 0.91 -13.18
C PRO A 67 -4.49 1.60 -11.90
N GLY A 68 -3.85 2.76 -12.03
CA GLY A 68 -3.41 3.55 -10.89
C GLY A 68 -4.58 4.00 -10.03
N ALA A 69 -5.62 4.56 -10.65
CA ALA A 69 -6.80 5.06 -9.96
C ALA A 69 -7.52 3.98 -9.13
N ASN A 70 -7.75 2.79 -9.72
CA ASN A 70 -8.40 1.69 -9.01
C ASN A 70 -7.55 1.17 -7.84
N VAL A 71 -6.23 1.03 -8.03
CA VAL A 71 -5.34 0.58 -6.95
C VAL A 71 -5.29 1.59 -5.81
N PHE A 72 -5.17 2.89 -6.09
CA PHE A 72 -5.17 3.91 -5.05
C PHE A 72 -6.52 4.01 -4.32
N LEU A 73 -7.64 3.86 -5.03
CA LEU A 73 -8.96 3.86 -4.40
C LEU A 73 -9.16 2.64 -3.49
N MET A 74 -8.81 1.44 -3.97
CA MET A 74 -8.90 0.22 -3.16
C MET A 74 -7.96 0.28 -1.95
N PHE A 75 -6.75 0.81 -2.14
CA PHE A 75 -5.80 1.01 -1.06
C PHE A 75 -6.30 2.06 -0.04
N SER A 76 -6.95 3.12 -0.51
CA SER A 76 -7.60 4.12 0.34
C SER A 76 -8.73 3.51 1.18
N CYS A 77 -9.78 2.99 0.55
CA CYS A 77 -10.99 2.60 1.25
C CYS A 77 -10.81 1.29 2.04
N ILE A 78 -10.11 0.31 1.47
CA ILE A 78 -10.04 -1.03 2.03
C ILE A 78 -8.79 -1.21 2.89
N PHE A 79 -7.59 -0.93 2.37
CA PHE A 79 -6.38 -1.11 3.17
C PHE A 79 -6.26 -0.08 4.31
N MET A 80 -6.52 1.19 4.01
CA MET A 80 -6.31 2.28 4.96
C MET A 80 -7.51 2.44 5.89
N LEU A 81 -8.66 2.89 5.37
CA LEU A 81 -9.81 3.19 6.23
C LEU A 81 -10.38 1.93 6.89
N THR A 82 -10.68 0.89 6.12
CA THR A 82 -11.22 -0.36 6.70
C THR A 82 -10.18 -1.03 7.59
N GLY A 83 -8.89 -1.05 7.21
CA GLY A 83 -7.82 -1.54 8.07
C GLY A 83 -7.71 -0.79 9.40
N ALA A 84 -7.84 0.55 9.38
CA ALA A 84 -7.84 1.37 10.59
C ALA A 84 -9.03 1.04 11.50
N LEU A 85 -10.23 0.99 10.93
CA LEU A 85 -11.44 0.65 11.67
C LEU A 85 -11.37 -0.76 12.25
N SER A 86 -10.82 -1.71 11.49
CA SER A 86 -10.68 -3.10 11.94
C SER A 86 -9.64 -3.24 13.06
N PHE A 87 -8.49 -2.58 12.97
CA PHE A 87 -7.52 -2.58 14.08
C PHE A 87 -8.10 -1.95 15.34
N SER A 88 -8.83 -0.85 15.20
CA SER A 88 -9.51 -0.20 16.33
C SER A 88 -10.55 -1.14 16.94
N ALA A 89 -11.40 -1.76 16.12
CA ALA A 89 -12.42 -2.70 16.57
C ALA A 89 -11.81 -3.90 17.31
N LYS A 90 -10.79 -4.55 16.74
CA LYS A 90 -10.07 -5.67 17.37
C LYS A 90 -9.49 -5.28 18.72
N TYR A 91 -8.83 -4.12 18.79
CA TYR A 91 -8.27 -3.62 20.04
C TYR A 91 -9.34 -3.44 21.12
N TYR A 92 -10.44 -2.75 20.81
CA TYR A 92 -11.49 -2.49 21.79
C TYR A 92 -12.30 -3.74 22.17
N LEU A 93 -12.58 -4.64 21.22
CA LEU A 93 -13.23 -5.92 21.50
C LEU A 93 -12.37 -6.77 22.45
N HIS A 94 -11.06 -6.84 22.20
CA HIS A 94 -10.11 -7.53 23.07
C HIS A 94 -10.08 -6.91 24.47
N GLN A 95 -10.00 -5.58 24.59
CA GLN A 95 -10.01 -4.90 25.90
C GLN A 95 -11.32 -5.07 26.66
N ALA A 96 -12.45 -5.18 25.95
CA ALA A 96 -13.75 -5.43 26.55
C ALA A 96 -14.03 -6.92 26.85
N GLY A 97 -13.09 -7.82 26.53
CA GLY A 97 -13.28 -9.27 26.69
C GLY A 97 -14.38 -9.84 25.78
N MET A 98 -14.76 -9.12 24.72
CA MET A 98 -15.78 -9.57 23.77
C MET A 98 -15.15 -10.52 22.74
N PRO A 99 -15.68 -11.75 22.60
CA PRO A 99 -15.14 -12.71 21.65
C PRO A 99 -15.40 -12.24 20.21
N TYR A 100 -14.42 -12.49 19.34
CA TYR A 100 -14.55 -12.33 17.90
C TYR A 100 -13.71 -13.38 17.19
N ASP A 101 -14.13 -13.80 15.98
CA ASP A 101 -13.36 -14.70 15.14
C ASP A 101 -12.43 -13.90 14.22
N ALA A 102 -11.12 -13.99 14.46
CA ALA A 102 -10.11 -13.28 13.67
C ALA A 102 -9.97 -13.82 12.23
N ALA A 103 -10.44 -15.06 11.96
CA ALA A 103 -10.32 -15.68 10.64
C ALA A 103 -11.09 -14.92 9.54
N ILE A 104 -12.09 -14.11 9.91
CA ILE A 104 -12.82 -13.27 8.96
C ILE A 104 -11.89 -12.31 8.21
N GLU A 105 -10.86 -11.77 8.87
CA GLU A 105 -9.90 -10.91 8.20
C GLU A 105 -9.07 -11.66 7.18
N GLY A 106 -8.67 -12.91 7.48
CA GLY A 106 -7.94 -13.74 6.51
C GLY A 106 -8.70 -13.92 5.20
N TRP A 107 -10.02 -14.11 5.26
CA TRP A 107 -10.87 -14.20 4.07
C TRP A 107 -10.96 -12.88 3.29
N LEU A 108 -11.08 -11.75 3.99
CA LEU A 108 -11.13 -10.43 3.35
C LEU A 108 -9.79 -10.05 2.72
N TRP A 109 -8.69 -10.30 3.43
CA TRP A 109 -7.33 -10.13 2.91
C TRP A 109 -7.05 -11.04 1.72
N LEU A 110 -7.58 -12.27 1.71
CA LEU A 110 -7.42 -13.17 0.57
C LEU A 110 -8.10 -12.61 -0.68
N ALA A 111 -9.33 -12.12 -0.57
CA ALA A 111 -10.04 -11.51 -1.70
C ALA A 111 -9.26 -10.31 -2.27
N ILE A 112 -8.76 -9.43 -1.38
CA ILE A 112 -7.95 -8.27 -1.76
C ILE A 112 -6.63 -8.69 -2.42
N THR A 113 -5.97 -9.71 -1.87
CA THR A 113 -4.74 -10.29 -2.40
C THR A 113 -4.96 -10.74 -3.84
N LEU A 114 -5.96 -11.60 -4.07
CA LEU A 114 -6.28 -12.14 -5.39
C LEU A 114 -6.64 -11.04 -6.39
N TRP A 115 -7.39 -10.03 -5.96
CA TRP A 115 -7.67 -8.86 -6.79
C TRP A 115 -6.39 -8.12 -7.19
N PHE A 116 -5.47 -7.91 -6.26
CA PHE A 116 -4.20 -7.21 -6.54
C PHE A 116 -3.30 -8.01 -7.49
N PHE A 117 -3.29 -9.34 -7.38
CA PHE A 117 -2.61 -10.21 -8.36
C PHE A 117 -3.15 -10.00 -9.78
N MET A 118 -4.46 -9.80 -9.94
CA MET A 118 -5.07 -9.52 -11.26
C MET A 118 -4.71 -8.13 -11.79
N MET A 119 -4.48 -7.16 -10.90
CA MET A 119 -4.08 -5.81 -11.26
C MET A 119 -2.59 -5.68 -11.59
N LEU A 120 -1.74 -6.56 -11.05
CA LEU A 120 -0.27 -6.47 -11.20
C LEU A 120 0.20 -6.36 -12.67
N PRO A 121 -0.31 -7.15 -13.64
CA PRO A 121 0.11 -7.05 -15.03
C PRO A 121 -0.11 -5.66 -15.66
N CYS A 122 -1.09 -4.89 -15.18
CA CYS A 122 -1.34 -3.53 -15.67
C CYS A 122 -0.15 -2.59 -15.43
N PHE A 123 0.72 -2.89 -14.45
CA PHE A 123 1.89 -2.08 -14.11
C PHE A 123 3.15 -2.43 -14.94
N LEU A 124 3.09 -3.42 -15.85
CA LEU A 124 4.21 -3.72 -16.76
C LEU A 124 4.56 -2.55 -17.69
N LYS A 125 3.58 -1.67 -17.96
CA LYS A 125 3.73 -0.42 -18.72
C LYS A 125 4.18 0.78 -17.89
N SER A 126 4.25 0.63 -16.58
CA SER A 126 4.70 1.67 -15.65
C SER A 126 6.22 1.61 -15.47
N PRO A 127 6.86 2.63 -14.87
CA PRO A 127 8.28 2.55 -14.51
C PRO A 127 8.60 1.25 -13.76
N LYS A 128 9.69 0.55 -14.12
CA LYS A 128 10.07 -0.75 -13.50
C LYS A 128 10.01 -0.74 -11.98
N ILE A 129 10.43 0.35 -11.32
CA ILE A 129 10.36 0.47 -9.85
C ILE A 129 8.91 0.30 -9.34
N LEU A 130 7.91 0.84 -10.03
CA LEU A 130 6.52 0.69 -9.65
C LEU A 130 6.02 -0.76 -9.82
N PHE A 131 6.47 -1.45 -10.87
CA PHE A 131 6.18 -2.87 -11.03
C PHE A 131 6.83 -3.72 -9.91
N ILE A 132 8.09 -3.43 -9.56
CA ILE A 132 8.80 -4.11 -8.46
C ILE A 132 8.08 -3.88 -7.13
N ILE A 133 7.60 -2.65 -6.87
CA ILE A 133 6.74 -2.34 -5.72
C ILE A 133 5.50 -3.25 -5.72
N GLY A 134 4.81 -3.38 -6.86
CA GLY A 134 3.66 -4.28 -7.00
C GLY A 134 4.01 -5.74 -6.69
N VAL A 135 5.14 -6.24 -7.19
CA VAL A 135 5.61 -7.61 -6.91
C VAL A 135 5.88 -7.82 -5.42
N LEU A 136 6.54 -6.86 -4.76
CA LEU A 136 6.83 -6.95 -3.32
C LEU A 136 5.54 -6.93 -2.48
N ILE A 137 4.54 -6.14 -2.88
CA ILE A 137 3.20 -6.18 -2.28
C ILE A 137 2.56 -7.56 -2.49
N CYS A 138 2.65 -8.14 -3.70
CA CYS A 138 2.18 -9.51 -3.96
C CYS A 138 2.89 -10.60 -3.13
N ILE A 139 4.05 -10.31 -2.55
CA ILE A 139 4.70 -11.20 -1.57
C ILE A 139 4.16 -10.92 -0.16
N ALA A 140 3.97 -9.65 0.20
CA ALA A 140 3.51 -9.25 1.52
C ALA A 140 2.05 -9.67 1.81
N LEU A 141 1.13 -9.52 0.85
CA LEU A 141 -0.29 -9.78 1.09
C LEU A 141 -0.59 -11.25 1.42
N PRO A 142 -0.07 -12.26 0.68
CA PRO A 142 -0.23 -13.65 1.08
C PRO A 142 0.34 -13.96 2.47
N CYS A 143 1.40 -13.26 2.89
CA CYS A 143 1.94 -13.42 4.24
C CYS A 143 0.94 -12.92 5.29
N ILE A 144 0.28 -11.78 5.05
CA ILE A 144 -0.77 -11.26 5.94
C ILE A 144 -1.94 -12.25 6.01
N VAL A 145 -2.42 -12.74 4.87
CA VAL A 145 -3.49 -13.75 4.78
C VAL A 145 -3.15 -14.99 5.63
N ALA A 146 -1.94 -15.52 5.47
CA ALA A 146 -1.48 -16.68 6.22
C ALA A 146 -1.46 -16.42 7.75
N LEU A 147 -1.07 -15.23 8.17
CA LEU A 147 -1.01 -14.86 9.58
C LEU A 147 -2.40 -14.68 10.20
N ASP A 148 -3.35 -14.13 9.45
CA ASP A 148 -4.74 -13.90 9.89
C ASP A 148 -5.58 -15.19 9.88
N PHE A 149 -5.25 -16.15 9.02
CA PHE A 149 -5.76 -17.53 9.15
C PHE A 149 -5.14 -18.30 10.32
N GLY A 150 -4.23 -17.70 11.08
CA GLY A 150 -3.65 -18.33 12.26
C GLY A 150 -2.66 -19.45 11.94
N ILE A 151 -2.03 -19.46 10.75
CA ILE A 151 -1.01 -20.45 10.42
C ILE A 151 0.15 -20.33 11.42
N VAL A 152 0.35 -21.40 12.21
CA VAL A 152 1.36 -21.46 13.28
C VAL A 152 2.71 -21.96 12.78
N ALA A 153 2.72 -22.88 11.82
CA ALA A 153 3.94 -23.43 11.23
C ALA A 153 4.70 -22.33 10.49
N GLY A 154 5.92 -22.04 10.91
CA GLY A 154 6.74 -21.00 10.29
C GLY A 154 6.25 -19.56 10.48
N ARG A 155 5.33 -19.30 11.43
CA ARG A 155 4.71 -17.99 11.66
C ARG A 155 5.71 -16.83 11.70
N ALA A 156 6.79 -16.98 12.47
CA ALA A 156 7.83 -15.96 12.58
C ALA A 156 8.55 -15.67 11.25
N THR A 157 8.76 -16.71 10.43
CA THR A 157 9.37 -16.57 9.10
C THR A 157 8.42 -15.87 8.14
N ILE A 158 7.15 -16.27 8.11
CA ILE A 158 6.10 -15.65 7.28
C ILE A 158 5.99 -14.16 7.62
N ALA A 159 5.93 -13.82 8.90
CA ALA A 159 5.84 -12.43 9.37
C ALA A 159 7.07 -11.60 8.97
N LYS A 160 8.28 -12.17 9.07
CA LYS A 160 9.51 -11.51 8.61
C LYS A 160 9.52 -11.28 7.10
N ILE A 161 9.12 -12.27 6.30
CA ILE A 161 9.06 -12.14 4.84
C ILE A 161 8.10 -11.01 4.48
N GLY A 162 6.87 -11.03 4.99
CA GLY A 162 5.89 -9.98 4.74
C GLY A 162 6.38 -8.60 5.18
N GLY A 163 6.93 -8.50 6.39
CA GLY A 163 7.40 -7.23 6.93
C GLY A 163 8.59 -6.62 6.19
N TYR A 164 9.58 -7.43 5.79
CA TYR A 164 10.71 -6.93 5.00
C TYR A 164 10.31 -6.57 3.57
N SER A 165 9.41 -7.33 2.95
CA SER A 165 8.82 -6.94 1.66
C SER A 165 8.15 -5.58 1.72
N LEU A 166 7.44 -5.27 2.81
CA LEU A 166 6.84 -3.95 3.05
C LEU A 166 7.90 -2.87 3.26
N PHE A 167 8.95 -3.11 4.06
CA PHE A 167 10.02 -2.11 4.22
C PHE A 167 10.69 -1.76 2.90
N ILE A 168 11.04 -2.76 2.09
CA ILE A 168 11.63 -2.55 0.77
C ILE A 168 10.65 -1.78 -0.14
N THR A 169 9.37 -2.15 -0.11
CA THR A 169 8.31 -1.42 -0.83
C THR A 169 8.28 0.06 -0.44
N GLY A 170 8.31 0.36 0.86
CA GLY A 170 8.29 1.73 1.36
C GLY A 170 9.50 2.54 0.93
N ILE A 171 10.69 1.96 0.97
CA ILE A 171 11.93 2.61 0.51
C ILE A 171 11.85 2.94 -0.99
N LEU A 172 11.41 1.98 -1.81
CA LEU A 172 11.26 2.18 -3.25
C LEU A 172 10.16 3.21 -3.58
N ALA A 173 9.07 3.22 -2.82
CA ALA A 173 8.00 4.19 -2.99
C ALA A 173 8.46 5.60 -2.65
N ILE A 174 9.22 5.80 -1.57
CA ILE A 174 9.84 7.10 -1.23
C ILE A 174 10.79 7.54 -2.34
N TYR A 175 11.65 6.63 -2.81
CA TYR A 175 12.58 6.94 -3.89
C TYR A 175 11.83 7.42 -5.14
N LEU A 176 10.81 6.67 -5.57
CA LEU A 176 10.05 7.01 -6.77
C LEU A 176 9.26 8.31 -6.61
N ALA A 177 8.64 8.53 -5.44
CA ALA A 177 7.96 9.79 -5.12
C ALA A 177 8.90 10.99 -5.17
N GLY A 178 10.10 10.85 -4.59
CA GLY A 178 11.15 11.87 -4.61
C GLY A 178 11.67 12.11 -6.03
N ALA A 179 11.95 11.04 -6.78
CA ALA A 179 12.44 11.15 -8.16
C ALA A 179 11.45 11.89 -9.07
N ILE A 180 10.15 11.57 -8.99
CA ILE A 180 9.12 12.27 -9.75
C ILE A 180 9.07 13.75 -9.34
N SER A 181 8.94 14.03 -8.04
CA SER A 181 8.82 15.41 -7.53
C SER A 181 10.03 16.27 -7.91
N ILE A 182 11.25 15.77 -7.70
CA ILE A 182 12.50 16.48 -7.98
C ILE A 182 12.64 16.71 -9.50
N ASN A 183 12.45 15.67 -10.31
CA ASN A 183 12.60 15.81 -11.76
C ASN A 183 11.59 16.80 -12.35
N THR A 184 10.34 16.77 -11.88
CA THR A 184 9.30 17.71 -12.29
C THR A 184 9.63 19.13 -11.86
N HIS A 185 10.08 19.34 -10.61
CA HIS A 185 10.42 20.68 -10.11
C HIS A 185 11.58 21.32 -10.88
N PHE A 186 12.62 20.54 -11.20
CA PHE A 186 13.80 21.03 -11.93
C PHE A 186 13.64 20.97 -13.46
N GLY A 187 12.53 20.45 -13.97
CA GLY A 187 12.27 20.32 -15.41
C GLY A 187 13.26 19.44 -16.17
N LYS A 188 14.02 18.58 -15.46
CA LYS A 188 15.03 17.69 -16.04
C LYS A 188 15.22 16.45 -15.18
N GLN A 189 15.77 15.39 -15.76
CA GLN A 189 16.08 14.17 -15.02
C GLN A 189 17.29 14.38 -14.10
N ILE A 190 17.04 14.55 -12.80
CA ILE A 190 18.03 14.58 -11.72
C ILE A 190 18.23 13.18 -11.14
N LEU A 191 17.11 12.51 -10.83
CA LEU A 191 17.08 11.14 -10.32
C LEU A 191 16.52 10.19 -11.39
N PRO A 192 17.12 9.01 -11.60
CA PRO A 192 16.65 8.11 -12.64
C PRO A 192 15.30 7.48 -12.30
N THR A 193 14.31 7.74 -13.16
CA THR A 193 13.07 6.96 -13.20
C THR A 193 13.26 5.84 -14.21
N THR A 194 13.23 4.58 -13.76
CA THR A 194 13.46 3.41 -14.63
C THR A 194 12.46 3.34 -15.78
N ALA A 195 12.90 3.00 -16.99
CA ALA A 195 12.01 2.74 -18.12
C ALA A 195 11.03 1.58 -17.84
N PRO A 196 9.86 1.52 -18.50
CA PRO A 196 8.94 0.38 -18.38
C PRO A 196 9.52 -0.97 -18.80
N ILE A 197 8.85 -2.05 -18.41
CA ILE A 197 9.18 -3.42 -18.86
C ILE A 197 8.58 -3.69 -20.24
N VAL A 198 7.35 -3.23 -20.46
CA VAL A 198 6.61 -3.34 -21.72
C VAL A 198 6.19 -1.94 -22.17
N GLN A 199 6.18 -1.68 -23.48
CA GLN A 199 5.72 -0.43 -24.08
C GLN A 199 4.20 -0.47 -24.35
#